data_AF-A0A353FJB4-F1
#
_entry.id   AF-A0A353FJB4-F1
#
_cell.length_a   1.000
_cell.length_b   1.000
_cell.length_c   1.000
_cell.angle_alpha   90.00
_cell.angle_beta   90.00
_cell.angle_gamma   90.00
#
_symmetry.space_group_name_H-M   'P 1'
#
loop_
_entity.id
_entity.type
_entity.pdbx_description
1 polymer ?
#
loop_
_entity_poly.entity_id
_entity_poly.type
_entity_poly.pdbx_seq_one_letter_code
_entity_poly.pdbx_strand_id
1 'polypeptide(L)'
;MAHEHDEHDIPFLVGVGVFSGAFFLAFAIAIVGLTRWWDLDQRESKIVARTGLEVRTLKADQVASLRTYRLLDRETGRVSLPIERAMEIVVEEHAKIGEEGSQ
;
A
#
# COMPACT_ATOMS: atom_id res chain seq x y z
N MET A 1 -66.91 -27.48 28.52
CA MET A 1 -66.36 -26.52 27.53
C MET A 1 -66.44 -25.15 28.17
N ALA A 2 -65.33 -24.62 28.68
CA ALA A 2 -65.24 -23.24 29.09
C ALA A 2 -63.83 -22.79 28.73
N HIS A 3 -63.78 -21.84 27.80
CA HIS A 3 -62.56 -21.32 27.21
C HIS A 3 -61.72 -20.61 28.28
N GLU A 4 -60.45 -21.02 28.38
CA GLU A 4 -59.40 -20.29 29.07
C GLU A 4 -59.35 -18.87 28.51
N HIS A 5 -59.60 -17.89 29.38
CA HIS A 5 -59.30 -16.50 29.08
C HIS A 5 -57.78 -16.36 29.13
N ASP A 6 -57.13 -16.50 27.97
CA ASP A 6 -55.79 -15.94 27.75
C ASP A 6 -55.90 -14.42 27.87
N GLU A 7 -55.80 -13.91 29.10
CA GLU A 7 -55.48 -12.51 29.37
C GLU A 7 -54.07 -12.27 28.82
N HIS A 8 -54.01 -11.79 27.57
CA HIS A 8 -52.78 -11.38 26.95
C HIS A 8 -52.23 -10.20 27.77
N ASP A 9 -51.13 -10.40 28.51
CA ASP A 9 -50.44 -9.34 29.25
C ASP A 9 -49.81 -8.33 28.27
N ILE A 10 -50.64 -7.48 27.66
CA ILE A 10 -50.26 -6.35 26.80
C ILE A 10 -49.12 -5.52 27.42
N PRO A 11 -49.10 -5.17 28.73
CA PRO A 11 -47.98 -4.41 29.29
C PRO A 11 -46.66 -5.19 29.30
N PHE A 12 -46.71 -6.52 29.48
CA PHE A 12 -45.52 -7.37 29.39
C PHE A 12 -45.00 -7.43 27.95
N LEU A 13 -45.88 -7.63 26.97
CA LEU A 13 -45.53 -7.66 25.55
C LEU A 13 -44.88 -6.35 25.08
N VAL A 14 -45.46 -5.20 25.47
CA VAL A 14 -44.91 -3.88 25.15
C VAL A 14 -43.56 -3.68 25.84
N GLY A 15 -43.41 -4.10 27.10
CA GLY A 15 -42.15 -4.03 27.83
C GLY A 15 -41.02 -4.83 27.16
N VAL A 16 -41.31 -6.07 26.76
CA VAL A 16 -40.35 -6.92 26.03
C VAL A 16 -39.98 -6.31 24.68
N GLY A 17 -40.94 -5.74 23.96
CA GLY A 17 -40.70 -5.06 22.69
C GLY A 17 -39.76 -3.87 22.81
N VAL A 18 -40.00 -2.97 23.78
CA VAL A 18 -39.16 -1.79 24.02
C VAL A 18 -37.76 -2.19 24.48
N PHE A 19 -37.66 -3.18 25.38
CA PHE A 19 -36.38 -3.66 25.87
C PHE A 19 -35.55 -4.31 24.77
N SER A 20 -36.16 -5.19 23.98
CA SER A 20 -35.53 -5.83 22.82
C SER A 20 -35.07 -4.77 21.81
N GLY A 21 -35.93 -3.80 21.48
CA GLY A 21 -35.57 -2.70 20.57
C GLY A 21 -34.38 -1.87 21.07
N ALA A 22 -34.38 -1.50 22.34
CA ALA A 22 -33.28 -0.75 22.95
C ALA A 22 -31.97 -1.59 22.97
N PHE A 23 -32.07 -2.88 23.26
CA PHE A 23 -30.92 -3.80 23.24
C PHE A 23 -30.33 -3.92 21.85
N PHE A 24 -31.14 -4.15 20.82
CA PHE A 24 -30.68 -4.24 19.44
C PHE A 24 -30.07 -2.94 18.94
N LEU A 25 -30.62 -1.79 19.35
CA LEU A 25 -30.05 -0.48 19.01
C LEU A 25 -28.66 -0.30 19.65
N ALA A 26 -28.52 -0.61 20.94
CA ALA A 26 -27.24 -0.56 21.64
C ALA A 26 -26.22 -1.54 21.03
N PHE A 27 -26.66 -2.73 20.67
CA PHE A 27 -25.83 -3.74 20.01
C PHE A 27 -25.34 -3.29 18.63
N ALA A 28 -26.21 -2.67 17.82
CA ALA A 28 -25.82 -2.10 16.55
C ALA A 28 -24.77 -0.98 16.70
N ILE A 29 -24.95 -0.10 17.70
CA ILE A 29 -23.97 0.96 18.01
C ILE A 29 -22.64 0.34 18.43
N ALA A 30 -22.66 -0.71 19.26
CA ALA A 30 -21.45 -1.42 19.69
C ALA A 30 -20.69 -2.04 18.51
N ILE A 31 -21.40 -2.68 17.56
CA ILE A 31 -20.79 -3.23 16.34
C ILE A 31 -20.17 -2.12 15.49
N VAL A 32 -20.87 -1.00 15.29
CA VAL A 32 -20.34 0.14 14.51
C VAL A 32 -19.11 0.75 15.20
N GLY A 33 -19.13 0.86 16.52
CA GLY A 33 -17.98 1.30 17.31
C GLY A 33 -16.78 0.36 17.16
N LEU A 34 -17.02 -0.95 17.29
CA LEU A 34 -15.98 -1.97 17.17
C LEU A 34 -15.37 -2.00 15.77
N THR A 35 -16.20 -1.94 14.73
CA THR A 35 -15.73 -1.92 13.33
C THR A 35 -14.94 -0.67 13.02
N ARG A 36 -15.32 0.51 13.53
CA ARG A 36 -14.52 1.74 13.38
C ARG A 36 -13.17 1.66 14.10
N TRP A 37 -13.13 1.07 15.30
CA TRP A 37 -11.88 0.89 16.03
C TRP A 37 -10.92 -0.05 15.29
N TRP A 38 -11.45 -1.14 14.73
CA TRP A 38 -10.68 -2.06 13.90
C TRP A 38 -10.20 -1.44 12.58
N ASP A 39 -11.02 -0.61 11.95
CA ASP A 39 -10.67 0.04 10.68
C ASP A 39 -9.59 1.10 10.84
N LEU A 40 -9.48 1.73 12.02
CA LEU A 40 -8.39 2.65 12.35
C LEU A 40 -7.04 1.93 12.48
N ASP A 41 -7.02 0.77 13.13
CA ASP A 41 -5.81 -0.05 13.35
C ASP A 41 -5.27 -0.66 12.02
N GLN A 42 -6.18 -1.04 11.12
CA GLN A 42 -5.84 -1.59 9.80
C GLN A 42 -5.37 -0.52 8.81
N ARG A 43 -5.80 0.74 8.94
CA ARG A 43 -5.40 1.82 8.03
C ARG A 43 -3.92 2.17 8.19
N GLU A 44 -3.41 2.20 9.41
CA GLU A 44 -2.04 2.59 9.69
C GLU A 44 -1.04 1.56 9.13
N SER A 45 -1.31 0.27 9.33
CA SER A 45 -0.48 -0.83 8.80
C SER A 45 -0.52 -0.94 7.27
N LYS A 46 -1.68 -0.70 6.64
CA LYS A 46 -1.84 -0.84 5.18
C LYS A 46 -1.21 0.31 4.39
N ILE A 47 -1.18 1.52 4.95
CA ILE A 47 -0.51 2.67 4.33
C ILE A 47 1.01 2.49 4.35
N VAL A 48 1.59 2.05 5.47
CA VAL A 48 3.04 1.81 5.60
C VAL A 48 3.51 0.69 4.66
N ALA A 49 2.72 -0.39 4.53
CA ALA A 49 3.06 -1.49 3.64
C ALA A 49 3.05 -1.10 2.15
N ARG A 50 2.09 -0.28 1.70
CA ARG A 50 2.03 0.20 0.31
C ARG A 50 3.21 1.12 -0.02
N THR A 51 3.52 2.08 0.85
CA THR A 51 4.65 2.99 0.65
C THR A 51 5.98 2.22 0.59
N GLY A 52 6.16 1.20 1.43
CA GLY A 52 7.36 0.36 1.42
C GLY A 52 7.54 -0.44 0.11
N LEU A 53 6.45 -0.89 -0.51
CA LEU A 53 6.48 -1.60 -1.80
C LEU A 53 6.81 -0.65 -2.96
N GLU A 54 6.18 0.52 -3.01
CA GLU A 54 6.35 1.49 -4.09
C GLU A 54 7.77 2.09 -4.13
N VAL A 55 8.35 2.39 -2.96
CA VAL A 55 9.74 2.86 -2.87
C VAL A 55 10.72 1.76 -3.29
N ARG A 56 10.43 0.49 -2.98
CA ARG A 56 11.26 -0.64 -3.41
C ARG A 56 11.22 -0.86 -4.92
N THR A 57 10.05 -0.71 -5.55
CA THR A 57 9.92 -0.84 -7.01
C THR A 57 10.60 0.31 -7.73
N LEU A 58 10.42 1.56 -7.27
CA LEU A 58 11.13 2.73 -7.82
C LEU A 58 12.65 2.58 -7.75
N LYS A 59 13.18 2.11 -6.61
CA LYS A 59 14.61 1.86 -6.45
C LYS A 59 15.10 0.73 -7.36
N ALA A 60 14.32 -0.33 -7.52
CA ALA A 60 14.65 -1.43 -8.42
C ALA A 60 14.70 -0.97 -9.89
N ASP A 61 13.72 -0.17 -10.31
CA ASP A 61 13.65 0.38 -11.67
C ASP A 61 14.81 1.34 -11.96
N GLN A 62 15.19 2.18 -11.00
CA GLN A 62 16.37 3.03 -11.11
C GLN A 62 17.65 2.20 -11.26
N VAL A 63 17.85 1.19 -10.42
CA VAL A 63 19.02 0.30 -10.53
C VAL A 63 19.03 -0.46 -11.86
N ALA A 64 17.88 -0.92 -12.34
CA ALA A 64 17.77 -1.59 -13.62
C ALA A 64 18.18 -0.66 -14.78
N SER A 65 17.64 0.57 -14.81
CA SER A 65 17.96 1.55 -15.86
C SER A 65 19.44 1.93 -15.91
N LEU A 66 20.12 2.00 -14.77
CA LEU A 66 21.56 2.29 -14.68
C LEU A 66 22.47 1.13 -15.11
N ARG A 67 21.94 -0.10 -15.17
CA ARG A 67 22.70 -1.31 -15.52
C ARG A 67 22.46 -1.81 -16.94
N THR A 68 21.59 -1.16 -17.69
CA THR A 68 21.23 -1.57 -19.06
C THR A 68 21.82 -0.64 -20.10
N TYR A 69 22.24 -1.22 -21.23
CA TYR A 69 22.55 -0.47 -22.43
C TYR A 69 21.24 -0.04 -23.11
N ARG A 70 21.09 1.26 -23.37
CA ARG A 70 19.94 1.78 -24.14
C ARG A 70 20.38 2.92 -25.06
N LEU A 71 19.91 2.90 -26.29
CA LEU A 71 20.05 4.01 -27.22
C LEU A 71 19.13 5.16 -26.76
N LEU A 72 19.70 6.32 -26.44
CA LEU A 72 18.93 7.49 -25.98
C LEU A 72 18.47 8.33 -27.17
N ASP A 73 19.34 8.50 -28.16
CA ASP A 73 19.05 9.30 -29.35
C ASP A 73 19.90 8.80 -30.52
N ARG A 74 19.22 8.42 -31.61
CA ARG A 74 19.85 7.88 -32.81
C ARG A 74 20.39 8.98 -33.73
N GLU A 75 19.82 10.18 -33.68
CA GLU A 75 20.22 11.30 -34.52
C GLU A 75 21.49 11.96 -33.98
N THR A 76 21.60 12.06 -32.66
CA THR A 76 22.81 12.58 -32.00
C THR A 76 23.82 11.50 -31.59
N GLY A 77 23.51 10.22 -31.84
CA GLY A 77 24.37 9.08 -31.53
C GLY A 77 24.57 8.83 -30.03
N ARG A 78 23.69 9.35 -29.17
CA ARG A 78 23.80 9.22 -27.71
C ARG A 78 23.31 7.85 -27.25
N VAL A 79 24.16 7.15 -26.52
CA VAL A 79 23.89 5.87 -25.88
C VAL A 79 24.04 5.98 -24.37
N SER A 80 23.17 5.31 -23.63
CA SER A 80 23.36 5.01 -22.22
C SER A 80 24.13 3.69 -22.09
N LEU A 81 25.15 3.73 -21.25
CA LEU A 81 26.04 2.62 -20.94
C LEU A 81 25.96 2.39 -19.42
N PRO A 82 26.12 1.14 -18.94
CA PRO A 82 26.26 0.89 -17.51
C PRO A 82 27.42 1.69 -16.93
N ILE A 83 27.24 2.22 -15.72
CA ILE A 83 28.21 3.10 -15.07
C ILE A 83 29.58 2.42 -14.96
N GLU A 84 29.62 1.12 -14.65
CA GLU A 84 30.85 0.35 -14.53
C GLU A 84 31.64 0.36 -15.85
N ARG A 85 30.94 0.22 -16.98
CA ARG A 85 31.58 0.28 -18.31
C ARG A 85 32.00 1.70 -18.67
N ALA A 86 31.19 2.69 -18.33
CA ALA A 86 31.54 4.09 -18.55
C ALA A 86 32.84 4.47 -17.82
N MET A 87 32.99 4.04 -16.56
CA MET A 87 34.22 4.27 -15.80
C MET A 87 35.44 3.57 -16.43
N GLU A 88 35.30 2.31 -16.86
CA GLU A 88 36.37 1.57 -17.52
C GLU A 88 36.87 2.31 -18.78
N ILE A 89 35.95 2.79 -19.61
CA ILE A 89 36.28 3.54 -20.82
C ILE A 89 37.00 4.85 -20.48
N VAL A 90 36.50 5.61 -19.49
CA VAL A 90 37.13 6.88 -19.08
C VAL A 90 38.54 6.65 -18.53
N VAL A 91 38.75 5.58 -17.75
CA VAL A 91 40.08 5.23 -17.23
C VAL A 91 41.01 4.79 -18.36
N GLU A 92 40.52 3.99 -19.30
CA GLU A 92 41.30 3.55 -20.47
C GLU A 92 41.70 4.73 -21.37
N GLU A 93 40.78 5.67 -21.61
CA GLU A 93 41.05 6.90 -22.36
C GLU A 93 42.10 7.76 -21.65
N HIS A 94 41.96 7.98 -20.34
CA HIS A 94 42.96 8.72 -19.57
C HIS A 94 44.33 8.04 -19.56
N ALA A 95 44.38 6.71 -19.49
CA ALA A 95 45.63 5.96 -19.56
C ALA A 95 46.31 6.11 -20.93
N LYS A 96 45.56 5.99 -22.03
CA LYS A 96 46.07 6.17 -23.40
C LYS A 96 46.56 7.59 -23.67
N ILE A 97 45.82 8.60 -23.21
CA ILE A 97 46.22 10.02 -23.36
C ILE A 97 47.53 10.30 -22.60
N GLY A 98 47.74 9.67 -21.45
CA GLY A 98 49.00 9.78 -20.69
C GLY A 98 50.22 9.20 -21.41
N GLU A 99 50.03 8.17 -22.23
CA GLU A 99 51.11 7.55 -23.02
C GLU A 99 51.45 8.34 -24.29
N GLU A 100 50.46 8.97 -24.95
CA GLU A 100 50.68 9.81 -26.14
C GLU A 100 51.30 11.18 -25.81
N GLY A 101 51.12 11.71 -24.60
CA GLY A 101 51.69 12.99 -24.16
C GLY A 101 53.15 12.94 -23.67
N SER A 102 53.77 11.76 -23.65
CA SER A 102 55.15 11.54 -23.15
C SER A 102 56.16 11.20 -24.26
N GLN A 103 55.81 11.36 -25.53
CA GLN A 103 56.72 11.23 -26.69
C GLN A 103 57.13 12.59 -27.25
#